data_AF-A0AAE3W2K7-F1
#
_entry.id   AF-A0AAE3W2K7-F1
#
_cell.length_a   1.000
_cell.length_b   1.000
_cell.length_c   1.000
_cell.angle_alpha   90.00
_cell.angle_beta   90.00
_cell.angle_gamma   90.00
#
_symmetry.space_group_name_H-M   'P 1'
#
loop_
_entity.id
_entity.type
_entity.pdbx_description
1 polymer ?
#
loop_
_entity_poly.entity_id
_entity_poly.type
_entity_poly.pdbx_seq_one_letter_code
_entity_poly.pdbx_strand_id
1 'polypeptide(L)'
;METTRPLPVLLALLTVAAAAGCGGGTPEPAAVASPAVTTEPPENPRSALAARAAAAEDSSIVATYTLTEGGGTPRAVIVTLATDRSWRVDIAGGAMGGLADVSVAVNGQGLFQCALPSETRPVSPACIRIAEPDGTLPKHIDPRVQHAFTDWRAVLTDREAPLSVSLAKPVADGVAGQCYAVESTYASLDAPLDTGIYCYDQVGVLTGAKLSFGTLALAQTPVPGPGSITLPGPVTTGPALGMATPPPRTANPQAASPQAGG
;
A
#
# COMPACT_ATOMS: atom_id res chain seq x y z
N MET A 1 12.90 38.99 -23.10
CA MET A 1 11.74 39.82 -22.75
C MET A 1 11.28 39.41 -21.37
N GLU A 2 11.97 39.94 -20.36
CA GLU A 2 11.61 39.84 -18.94
C GLU A 2 10.49 40.85 -18.64
N THR A 3 9.50 40.44 -17.84
CA THR A 3 8.50 41.38 -17.32
C THR A 3 8.47 41.27 -15.81
N THR A 4 9.24 42.14 -15.16
CA THR A 4 9.23 42.44 -13.74
C THR A 4 7.91 43.10 -13.34
N ARG A 5 7.31 42.68 -12.23
CA ARG A 5 6.29 43.47 -11.51
C ARG A 5 6.64 43.55 -10.02
N PRO A 6 6.90 44.75 -9.47
CA PRO A 6 6.96 44.99 -8.03
C PRO A 6 5.67 45.67 -7.54
N LEU A 7 5.23 45.37 -6.31
CA LEU A 7 4.42 46.26 -5.44
C LEU A 7 4.17 45.58 -4.07
N PRO A 8 3.78 46.29 -2.99
CA PRO A 8 4.62 47.18 -2.18
C PRO A 8 4.62 46.82 -0.68
N VAL A 9 5.59 47.39 0.02
CA VAL A 9 5.71 47.54 1.48
C VAL A 9 4.74 48.61 1.99
N LEU A 10 4.11 48.44 3.17
CA LEU A 10 3.90 49.51 4.18
C LEU A 10 3.28 48.95 5.51
N LEU A 11 4.02 49.08 6.62
CA LEU A 11 3.75 49.82 7.88
C LEU A 11 2.77 49.17 8.88
N ALA A 12 3.22 48.59 10.01
CA ALA A 12 3.69 49.18 11.28
C ALA A 12 2.57 49.63 12.24
N LEU A 13 2.57 49.09 13.48
CA LEU A 13 2.06 49.76 14.69
C LEU A 13 2.70 49.15 15.94
N LEU A 14 3.41 50.03 16.67
CA LEU A 14 3.96 49.84 18.02
C LEU A 14 2.85 49.79 19.06
N THR A 15 3.07 49.03 20.15
CA THR A 15 2.66 49.46 21.49
C THR A 15 3.68 48.99 22.53
N VAL A 16 4.32 49.96 23.18
CA VAL A 16 5.14 49.86 24.38
C VAL A 16 4.26 50.28 25.57
N ALA A 17 4.27 49.53 26.67
CA ALA A 17 3.82 50.01 27.97
C ALA A 17 4.71 49.44 29.07
N ALA A 18 5.34 50.35 29.82
CA ALA A 18 6.25 50.10 30.92
C ALA A 18 5.49 50.01 32.26
N ALA A 19 6.03 49.22 33.20
CA ALA A 19 5.82 49.44 34.62
C ALA A 19 7.13 49.12 35.37
N ALA A 20 7.78 50.19 35.84
CA ALA A 20 8.88 50.13 36.79
C ALA A 20 8.32 49.83 38.18
N GLY A 21 8.76 48.73 38.79
CA GLY A 21 8.54 48.40 40.19
C GLY A 21 9.88 48.12 40.86
N CYS A 22 10.42 49.13 41.55
CA CYS A 22 11.65 49.04 42.32
C CYS A 22 11.31 48.45 43.70
N GLY A 23 11.55 47.15 43.89
CA GLY A 23 11.47 46.47 45.17
C GLY A 23 12.78 45.72 45.41
N GLY A 24 13.57 46.19 46.38
CA GLY A 24 14.85 45.60 46.73
C GLY A 24 14.70 44.17 47.25
N GLY A 25 15.31 43.23 46.55
CA GLY A 25 15.51 41.85 46.96
C GLY A 25 16.51 41.22 46.02
N THR A 26 17.72 40.96 46.48
CA THR A 26 18.74 40.20 45.74
C THR A 26 18.11 38.87 45.30
N PRO A 27 18.02 38.56 43.99
CA PRO A 27 17.55 37.26 43.55
C PRO A 27 18.61 36.23 43.94
N GLU A 28 18.23 35.27 44.79
CA GLU A 28 18.99 34.05 44.97
C GLU A 28 19.15 33.38 43.60
N PRO A 29 20.34 32.87 43.23
CA PRO A 29 20.50 32.16 41.96
C PRO A 29 19.52 31.00 41.94
N ALA A 30 18.51 31.08 41.08
CA ALA A 30 17.62 29.97 40.83
C ALA A 30 18.49 28.76 40.46
N ALA A 31 18.35 27.68 41.22
CA ALA A 31 18.94 26.40 40.87
C ALA A 31 18.59 26.11 39.41
N VAL A 32 19.60 25.92 38.57
CA VAL A 32 19.41 25.50 37.18
C VAL A 32 18.69 24.16 37.27
N ALA A 33 17.39 24.17 36.94
CA ALA A 33 16.66 22.93 36.77
C ALA A 33 17.36 22.17 35.65
N SER A 34 18.06 21.09 36.00
CA SER A 34 18.49 20.09 35.04
C SER A 34 17.30 19.78 34.14
N PRO A 35 17.45 19.73 32.80
CA PRO A 35 16.35 19.36 31.93
C PRO A 35 15.87 18.00 32.41
N ALA A 36 14.66 17.96 32.98
CA ALA A 36 13.99 16.72 33.28
C ALA A 36 13.87 16.01 31.94
N VAL A 37 14.65 14.96 31.76
CA VAL A 37 14.42 13.98 30.70
C VAL A 37 13.02 13.46 31.01
N THR A 38 12.03 14.06 30.35
CA THR A 38 10.66 13.59 30.42
C THR A 38 10.71 12.29 29.65
N THR A 39 10.82 11.18 30.37
CA THR A 39 10.67 9.85 29.77
C THR A 39 9.28 9.84 29.17
N GLU A 40 9.21 10.04 27.86
CA GLU A 40 7.97 9.99 27.12
C GLU A 40 7.31 8.64 27.43
N PRO A 41 6.01 8.61 27.77
CA PRO A 41 5.31 7.36 28.01
C PRO A 41 5.56 6.39 26.84
N PRO A 42 5.67 5.08 27.09
CA PRO A 42 5.87 4.12 26.02
C PRO A 42 4.78 4.32 24.96
N GLU A 43 5.22 4.54 23.71
CA GLU A 43 4.34 4.86 22.60
C GLU A 43 3.28 3.75 22.44
N ASN A 44 2.01 4.15 22.41
CA ASN A 44 0.91 3.20 22.23
C ASN A 44 1.05 2.52 20.84
N PRO A 45 1.09 1.18 20.74
CA PRO A 45 1.26 0.48 19.47
C PRO A 45 0.25 0.86 18.38
N ARG A 46 -1.00 1.16 18.77
CA ARG A 46 -2.05 1.62 17.83
C ARG A 46 -1.69 2.97 17.22
N SER A 47 -1.16 3.89 18.02
CA SER A 47 -0.75 5.22 17.57
C SER A 47 0.52 5.15 16.71
N ALA A 48 1.48 4.31 17.10
CA ALA A 48 2.70 4.08 16.35
C ALA A 48 2.42 3.47 14.96
N LEU A 49 1.52 2.47 14.89
CA LEU A 49 1.08 1.90 13.62
C LEU A 49 0.36 2.93 12.75
N ALA A 50 -0.55 3.72 13.33
CA ALA A 50 -1.27 4.76 12.60
C ALA A 50 -0.31 5.80 12.01
N ALA A 51 0.72 6.23 12.76
CA ALA A 51 1.72 7.16 12.26
C ALA A 51 2.51 6.60 11.06
N ARG A 52 2.88 5.32 11.11
CA ARG A 52 3.59 4.65 10.00
C ARG A 52 2.69 4.43 8.79
N ALA A 53 1.43 4.05 9.00
CA ALA A 53 0.45 3.91 7.93
C ALA A 53 0.17 5.26 7.25
N ALA A 54 0.10 6.36 8.01
CA ALA A 54 -0.04 7.70 7.45
C ALA A 54 1.18 8.09 6.60
N ALA A 55 2.40 7.84 7.09
CA ALA A 55 3.61 8.04 6.30
C ALA A 55 3.62 7.17 5.01
N ALA A 56 3.04 5.97 5.07
CA ALA A 56 2.87 5.11 3.90
C ALA A 56 1.89 5.70 2.87
N GLU A 57 0.80 6.34 3.30
CA GLU A 57 -0.18 7.00 2.42
C GLU A 57 0.45 8.14 1.60
N ASP A 58 1.43 8.85 2.17
CA ASP A 58 2.15 9.94 1.52
C ASP A 58 3.34 9.46 0.65
N SER A 59 3.59 8.15 0.60
CA SER A 59 4.75 7.60 -0.11
C SER A 59 4.52 7.47 -1.62
N SER A 60 5.52 7.90 -2.40
CA SER A 60 5.61 7.67 -3.85
C SER A 60 6.84 6.84 -4.16
N ILE A 61 6.67 5.52 -4.34
CA ILE A 61 7.76 4.56 -4.47
C ILE A 61 7.46 3.49 -5.53
N VAL A 62 8.52 2.88 -6.07
CA VAL A 62 8.47 1.55 -6.68
C VAL A 62 9.17 0.57 -5.74
N ALA A 63 8.50 -0.52 -5.38
CA ALA A 63 9.03 -1.54 -4.49
C ALA A 63 8.69 -2.96 -4.99
N THR A 64 9.65 -3.86 -4.84
CA THR A 64 9.50 -5.28 -5.18
C THR A 64 9.37 -6.09 -3.91
N TYR A 65 8.36 -6.95 -3.87
CA TYR A 65 8.06 -7.86 -2.78
C TYR A 65 8.07 -9.30 -3.26
N THR A 66 8.35 -10.18 -2.31
CA THR A 66 8.16 -11.62 -2.44
C THR A 66 6.88 -11.99 -1.69
N LEU A 67 5.94 -12.65 -2.37
CA LEU A 67 4.74 -13.24 -1.80
C LEU A 67 4.89 -14.75 -1.68
N THR A 68 4.70 -15.29 -0.49
CA THR A 68 4.73 -16.74 -0.23
C THR A 68 3.38 -17.19 0.33
N GLU A 69 2.72 -18.10 -0.39
CA GLU A 69 1.44 -18.70 -0.01
C GLU A 69 1.66 -20.14 0.48
N GLY A 70 1.37 -20.44 1.75
CA GLY A 70 1.26 -21.83 2.24
C GLY A 70 2.42 -22.78 1.89
N GLY A 71 3.67 -22.33 1.97
CA GLY A 71 4.87 -23.14 1.63
C GLY A 71 5.10 -23.36 0.12
N GLY A 72 4.28 -22.72 -0.74
CA GLY A 72 4.44 -22.74 -2.18
C GLY A 72 5.61 -21.89 -2.68
N THR A 73 5.84 -21.93 -3.99
CA THR A 73 6.89 -21.15 -4.66
C THR A 73 6.66 -19.65 -4.46
N PRO A 74 7.68 -18.90 -4.00
CA PRO A 74 7.56 -17.46 -3.86
C PRO A 74 7.30 -16.77 -5.20
N ARG A 75 6.40 -15.78 -5.21
CA ARG A 75 6.01 -15.01 -6.40
C ARG A 75 6.40 -13.55 -6.23
N ALA A 76 6.73 -12.87 -7.32
CA ALA A 76 7.03 -11.46 -7.30
C ALA A 76 5.75 -10.62 -7.26
N VAL A 77 5.76 -9.58 -6.43
CA VAL A 77 4.75 -8.51 -6.40
C VAL A 77 5.48 -7.19 -6.55
N ILE A 78 5.17 -6.43 -7.60
CA ILE A 78 5.77 -5.10 -7.85
C ILE A 78 4.71 -4.06 -7.58
N VAL A 79 5.00 -3.15 -6.65
CA VAL A 79 4.11 -2.06 -6.26
C VAL A 79 4.70 -0.76 -6.78
N THR A 80 3.89 0.02 -7.49
CA THR A 80 4.22 1.38 -7.91
C THR A 80 3.18 2.33 -7.34
N LEU A 81 3.60 3.28 -6.52
CA LEU A 81 2.81 4.38 -5.98
C LEU A 81 3.33 5.68 -6.59
N ALA A 82 2.46 6.41 -7.29
CA ALA A 82 2.83 7.64 -7.98
C ALA A 82 2.51 8.89 -7.15
N THR A 83 3.13 10.01 -7.49
CA THR A 83 2.92 11.28 -6.77
C THR A 83 1.51 11.86 -6.92
N ASP A 84 0.80 11.54 -8.00
CA ASP A 84 -0.61 11.94 -8.22
C ASP A 84 -1.62 11.00 -7.53
N ARG A 85 -1.14 10.10 -6.67
CA ARG A 85 -1.89 9.03 -5.99
C ARG A 85 -2.48 7.96 -6.90
N SER A 86 -2.12 7.93 -8.18
CA SER A 86 -2.32 6.75 -9.00
C SER A 86 -1.39 5.62 -8.51
N TRP A 87 -1.83 4.38 -8.66
CA TRP A 87 -1.06 3.23 -8.20
C TRP A 87 -1.22 2.02 -9.13
N ARG A 88 -0.22 1.13 -9.09
CA ARG A 88 -0.22 -0.14 -9.82
C ARG A 88 0.41 -1.23 -8.98
N VAL A 89 -0.21 -2.40 -8.97
CA VAL A 89 0.32 -3.61 -8.33
C VAL A 89 0.34 -4.73 -9.34
N ASP A 90 1.55 -5.16 -9.73
CA ASP A 90 1.80 -6.26 -10.65
C ASP A 90 2.06 -7.53 -9.81
N ILE A 91 1.33 -8.62 -10.09
CA ILE A 91 1.32 -9.84 -9.27
C ILE A 91 1.57 -11.04 -10.18
N ALA A 92 2.76 -11.64 -10.03
CA ALA A 92 3.09 -12.88 -10.73
C ALA A 92 2.19 -14.02 -10.23
N GLY A 93 1.55 -14.75 -11.15
CA GLY A 93 0.56 -15.77 -10.83
C GLY A 93 -0.62 -15.24 -10.01
N GLY A 94 -0.98 -13.96 -10.13
CA GLY A 94 -2.06 -13.36 -9.35
C GLY A 94 -3.47 -13.66 -9.84
N ALA A 95 -3.62 -14.32 -11.00
CA ALA A 95 -4.92 -14.65 -11.57
C ALA A 95 -5.02 -16.09 -12.06
N MET A 96 -6.26 -16.53 -12.34
CA MET A 96 -6.59 -17.86 -12.84
C MET A 96 -5.99 -19.02 -12.02
N GLY A 97 -6.04 -18.93 -10.70
CA GLY A 97 -5.47 -19.95 -9.80
C GLY A 97 -3.96 -20.12 -9.93
N GLY A 98 -3.21 -19.04 -10.19
CA GLY A 98 -1.75 -19.08 -10.30
C GLY A 98 -1.21 -19.18 -11.73
N LEU A 99 -2.08 -19.25 -12.74
CA LEU A 99 -1.68 -19.51 -14.13
C LEU A 99 -1.43 -18.24 -14.95
N ALA A 100 -1.79 -17.06 -14.45
CA ALA A 100 -1.64 -15.81 -15.17
C ALA A 100 -1.12 -14.70 -14.26
N ASP A 101 -0.23 -13.88 -14.83
CA ASP A 101 0.24 -12.65 -14.20
C ASP A 101 -0.79 -11.55 -14.46
N VAL A 102 -1.06 -10.76 -13.43
CA VAL A 102 -2.09 -9.73 -13.46
C VAL A 102 -1.56 -8.44 -12.87
N SER A 103 -2.00 -7.31 -13.41
CA SER A 103 -1.80 -6.00 -12.83
C SER A 103 -3.14 -5.41 -12.42
N VAL A 104 -3.23 -4.84 -11.22
CA VAL A 104 -4.33 -3.97 -10.82
C VAL A 104 -3.80 -2.55 -10.76
N ALA A 105 -4.49 -1.62 -11.42
CA ALA A 105 -4.03 -0.25 -11.52
C ALA A 105 -5.18 0.74 -11.36
N VAL A 106 -4.92 1.86 -10.70
CA VAL A 106 -5.80 3.03 -10.68
C VAL A 106 -5.04 4.22 -11.22
N ASN A 107 -5.67 4.98 -12.11
CA ASN A 107 -5.24 6.32 -12.49
C ASN A 107 -6.47 7.22 -12.71
N GLY A 108 -6.27 8.46 -13.15
CA GLY A 108 -7.37 9.41 -13.37
C GLY A 108 -8.42 8.99 -14.41
N GLN A 109 -8.24 7.87 -15.11
CA GLN A 109 -9.19 7.33 -16.09
C GLN A 109 -10.03 6.17 -15.55
N GLY A 110 -9.64 5.54 -14.44
CA GLY A 110 -10.41 4.44 -13.85
C GLY A 110 -9.58 3.48 -13.01
N LEU A 111 -10.27 2.43 -12.56
CA LEU A 111 -9.71 1.20 -12.02
C LEU A 111 -9.61 0.17 -13.15
N PHE A 112 -8.45 -0.47 -13.30
CA PHE A 112 -8.14 -1.39 -14.37
C PHE A 112 -7.58 -2.70 -13.85
N GLN A 113 -7.88 -3.78 -14.57
CA GLN A 113 -7.16 -5.05 -14.45
C GLN A 113 -6.49 -5.36 -15.79
N CYS A 114 -5.19 -5.65 -15.77
CA CYS A 114 -4.43 -5.95 -16.98
C CYS A 114 -3.85 -7.36 -16.93
N ALA A 115 -3.94 -8.08 -18.05
CA ALA A 115 -3.17 -9.29 -18.26
C ALA A 115 -1.72 -8.91 -18.57
N LEU A 116 -0.78 -9.52 -17.87
CA LEU A 116 0.65 -9.35 -18.13
C LEU A 116 1.20 -10.56 -18.91
N PRO A 117 2.22 -10.35 -19.77
CA PRO A 117 2.94 -11.47 -20.37
C PRO A 117 3.65 -12.27 -19.27
N SER A 118 3.54 -13.60 -19.33
CA SER A 118 4.28 -14.50 -18.44
C SER A 118 4.89 -15.66 -19.22
N GLU A 119 5.87 -16.35 -18.63
CA GLU A 119 6.48 -17.54 -19.26
C GLU A 119 5.44 -18.63 -19.54
N THR A 120 4.48 -18.78 -18.63
CA THR A 120 3.38 -19.75 -18.75
C THR A 120 2.28 -19.28 -19.70
N ARG A 121 2.25 -17.99 -20.04
CA ARG A 121 1.20 -17.39 -20.86
C ARG A 121 1.73 -16.17 -21.64
N PRO A 122 2.35 -16.39 -22.82
CA PRO A 122 2.89 -15.31 -23.65
C PRO A 122 1.75 -14.59 -24.39
N VAL A 123 1.01 -13.76 -23.67
CA VAL A 123 -0.04 -12.88 -24.21
C VAL A 123 0.51 -11.48 -24.42
N SER A 124 -0.04 -10.75 -25.39
CA SER A 124 0.17 -9.30 -25.45
C SER A 124 -0.51 -8.65 -24.24
N PRO A 125 0.13 -7.66 -23.58
CA PRO A 125 -0.48 -6.98 -22.46
C PRO A 125 -1.75 -6.26 -22.92
N ALA A 126 -2.82 -6.38 -22.14
CA ALA A 126 -4.09 -5.70 -22.40
C ALA A 126 -4.78 -5.40 -21.08
N CYS A 127 -5.46 -4.26 -21.01
CA CYS A 127 -6.14 -3.79 -19.82
C CYS A 127 -7.65 -3.73 -20.05
N ILE A 128 -8.41 -4.10 -19.03
CA ILE A 128 -9.86 -3.97 -18.98
C ILE A 128 -10.18 -2.91 -17.93
N ARG A 129 -11.02 -1.94 -18.29
CA ARG A 129 -11.56 -0.98 -17.31
C ARG A 129 -12.64 -1.68 -16.48
N ILE A 130 -12.45 -1.68 -15.17
CA ILE A 130 -13.34 -2.34 -14.22
C ILE A 130 -14.36 -1.34 -13.67
N ALA A 131 -13.90 -0.16 -13.26
CA ALA A 131 -14.71 0.86 -12.62
C ALA A 131 -14.11 2.26 -12.80
N GLU A 132 -14.80 3.26 -12.24
CA GLU A 132 -14.25 4.59 -11.98
C GLU A 132 -13.05 4.52 -11.00
N PRO A 133 -12.21 5.58 -10.89
CA PRO A 133 -11.01 5.55 -10.05
C PRO A 133 -11.25 5.22 -8.57
N ASP A 134 -12.40 5.60 -8.02
CA ASP A 134 -12.85 5.34 -6.65
C ASP A 134 -13.76 4.10 -6.54
N GLY A 135 -13.96 3.38 -7.64
CA GLY A 135 -14.77 2.18 -7.69
C GLY A 135 -14.14 0.99 -6.98
N THR A 136 -14.96 -0.02 -6.68
CA THR A 136 -14.53 -1.23 -5.99
C THR A 136 -14.21 -2.35 -6.98
N LEU A 137 -13.15 -3.11 -6.70
CA LEU A 137 -12.81 -4.32 -7.44
C LEU A 137 -13.78 -5.46 -7.04
N PRO A 138 -14.52 -6.08 -7.98
CA PRO A 138 -15.38 -7.20 -7.66
C PRO A 138 -14.61 -8.40 -7.08
N LYS A 139 -15.09 -8.99 -5.98
CA LYS A 139 -14.41 -10.08 -5.24
C LYS A 139 -13.91 -11.25 -6.11
N HIS A 140 -14.60 -11.57 -7.21
CA HIS A 140 -14.23 -12.70 -8.08
C HIS A 140 -13.02 -12.43 -9.00
N ILE A 141 -12.60 -11.17 -9.14
CA ILE A 141 -11.43 -10.73 -9.91
C ILE A 141 -10.39 -10.00 -9.04
N ASP A 142 -10.55 -10.10 -7.72
CA ASP A 142 -9.73 -9.40 -6.73
C ASP A 142 -8.58 -10.28 -6.22
N PRO A 143 -7.30 -9.95 -6.53
CA PRO A 143 -6.14 -10.68 -6.01
C PRO A 143 -5.86 -10.43 -4.52
N ARG A 144 -6.51 -9.42 -3.93
CA ARG A 144 -6.45 -8.96 -2.54
C ARG A 144 -5.15 -8.30 -2.10
N VAL A 145 -4.02 -8.70 -2.69
CA VAL A 145 -2.67 -8.22 -2.34
C VAL A 145 -2.55 -6.69 -2.41
N GLN A 146 -3.20 -6.05 -3.38
CA GLN A 146 -3.13 -4.60 -3.57
C GLN A 146 -3.65 -3.79 -2.38
N HIS A 147 -4.57 -4.35 -1.58
CA HIS A 147 -5.22 -3.63 -0.50
C HIS A 147 -4.24 -3.23 0.62
N ALA A 148 -3.24 -4.08 0.89
CA ALA A 148 -2.17 -3.77 1.84
C ALA A 148 -1.35 -2.52 1.48
N PHE A 149 -1.38 -2.13 0.20
CA PHE A 149 -0.65 -0.98 -0.32
C PHE A 149 -1.54 0.24 -0.59
N THR A 150 -2.85 0.08 -0.49
CA THR A 150 -3.82 1.07 -0.97
C THR A 150 -4.81 1.43 0.14
N ASP A 151 -6.01 0.86 0.12
CA ASP A 151 -7.14 1.23 0.97
C ASP A 151 -7.02 0.79 2.44
N TRP A 152 -6.35 -0.33 2.75
CA TRP A 152 -6.22 -0.75 4.16
C TRP A 152 -5.41 0.22 5.01
N ARG A 153 -4.53 1.03 4.39
CA ARG A 153 -3.76 2.05 5.11
C ARG A 153 -4.67 3.10 5.75
N ALA A 154 -5.73 3.51 5.05
CA ALA A 154 -6.73 4.43 5.57
C ALA A 154 -7.47 3.87 6.81
N VAL A 155 -7.70 2.56 6.83
CA VAL A 155 -8.30 1.90 8.00
C VAL A 155 -7.31 1.80 9.16
N LEU A 156 -6.02 1.57 8.86
CA LEU A 156 -4.96 1.59 9.87
C LEU A 156 -4.72 3.00 10.44
N THR A 157 -5.00 4.07 9.70
CA THR A 157 -4.89 5.45 10.20
C THR A 157 -6.14 5.91 10.98
N ASP A 158 -7.30 5.31 10.71
CA ASP A 158 -8.56 5.63 11.40
C ASP A 158 -8.56 5.22 12.88
N ARG A 159 -8.63 6.20 13.77
CA ARG A 159 -8.65 6.00 15.23
C ARG A 159 -9.93 5.37 15.74
N GLU A 160 -11.03 5.52 15.01
CA GLU A 160 -12.33 4.96 15.37
C GLU A 160 -12.50 3.53 14.85
N ALA A 161 -11.58 3.07 13.98
CA ALA A 161 -11.59 1.69 13.52
C ALA A 161 -11.45 0.73 14.72
N PRO A 162 -12.34 -0.27 14.88
CA PRO A 162 -12.35 -1.18 16.02
C PRO A 162 -11.26 -2.25 15.87
N LEU A 163 -10.02 -1.80 16.05
CA LEU A 163 -8.79 -2.57 15.90
C LEU A 163 -8.06 -2.66 17.24
N SER A 164 -7.65 -3.87 17.60
CA SER A 164 -6.68 -4.13 18.65
C SER A 164 -5.29 -4.26 18.04
N VAL A 165 -4.31 -3.53 18.57
CA VAL A 165 -2.95 -3.51 18.03
C VAL A 165 -1.94 -3.77 19.13
N SER A 166 -1.03 -4.71 18.87
CA SER A 166 0.08 -5.05 19.76
C SER A 166 1.39 -5.18 18.97
N LEU A 167 2.52 -5.20 19.67
CA LEU A 167 3.82 -5.45 19.03
C LEU A 167 3.94 -6.93 18.65
N ALA A 168 4.52 -7.18 17.48
CA ALA A 168 4.73 -8.52 16.94
C ALA A 168 6.20 -8.76 16.59
N LYS A 169 6.55 -10.03 16.44
CA LYS A 169 7.83 -10.42 15.84
C LYS A 169 7.79 -10.22 14.32
N PRO A 170 8.95 -10.02 13.67
CA PRO A 170 9.05 -10.01 12.21
C PRO A 170 8.42 -11.25 11.56
N VAL A 171 7.79 -11.05 10.40
CA VAL A 171 7.07 -12.11 9.68
C VAL A 171 7.99 -13.09 8.95
N ALA A 172 9.22 -12.67 8.67
CA ALA A 172 10.28 -13.45 8.05
C ALA A 172 11.65 -12.84 8.40
N ASP A 173 12.71 -13.62 8.18
CA ASP A 173 14.08 -13.13 8.33
C ASP A 173 14.38 -12.02 7.29
N GLY A 174 15.13 -11.00 7.70
CA GLY A 174 15.45 -9.84 6.85
C GLY A 174 14.37 -8.77 6.75
N VAL A 175 13.17 -8.99 7.31
CA VAL A 175 12.15 -7.94 7.43
C VAL A 175 12.59 -6.91 8.48
N ALA A 176 12.86 -5.69 8.03
CA ALA A 176 13.28 -4.58 8.87
C ALA A 176 12.08 -3.80 9.44
N GLY A 177 12.33 -2.94 10.44
CA GLY A 177 11.33 -2.04 11.00
C GLY A 177 10.57 -2.62 12.19
N GLN A 178 9.44 -1.99 12.52
CA GLN A 178 8.59 -2.38 13.65
C GLN A 178 7.36 -3.13 13.14
N CYS A 179 7.05 -4.25 13.78
CA CYS A 179 5.92 -5.10 13.40
C CYS A 179 4.79 -5.02 14.43
N TYR A 180 3.57 -5.03 13.92
CA TYR A 180 2.35 -4.87 14.69
C TYR A 180 1.38 -6.01 14.34
N ALA A 181 0.91 -6.72 15.34
CA ALA A 181 -0.22 -7.63 15.20
C ALA A 181 -1.51 -6.81 15.28
N VAL A 182 -2.34 -6.91 14.25
CA VAL A 182 -3.61 -6.22 14.11
C VAL A 182 -4.72 -7.27 14.15
N GLU A 183 -5.59 -7.13 15.14
CA GLU A 183 -6.78 -7.93 15.32
C GLU A 183 -8.00 -7.01 15.20
N SER A 184 -9.06 -7.55 14.63
CA SER A 184 -10.33 -6.86 14.47
C SER A 184 -11.25 -7.26 15.62
N THR A 185 -11.92 -6.29 16.23
CA THR A 185 -13.03 -6.56 17.17
C THR A 185 -14.39 -6.45 16.49
N TYR A 186 -14.44 -6.38 15.15
CA TYR A 186 -15.70 -6.44 14.41
C TYR A 186 -16.45 -7.75 14.69
N ALA A 187 -17.73 -7.63 15.04
CA ALA A 187 -18.67 -8.76 15.09
C ALA A 187 -19.26 -9.10 13.69
N SER A 188 -18.97 -8.28 12.68
CA SER A 188 -19.46 -8.45 11.30
C SER A 188 -18.53 -9.32 10.47
N LEU A 189 -19.09 -10.02 9.47
CA LEU A 189 -18.37 -10.95 8.59
C LEU A 189 -17.45 -10.26 7.57
N ASP A 190 -17.66 -8.98 7.28
CA ASP A 190 -16.84 -8.20 6.35
C ASP A 190 -15.99 -7.18 7.14
N ALA A 191 -14.83 -7.63 7.63
CA ALA A 191 -13.85 -6.73 8.22
C ALA A 191 -13.28 -5.80 7.13
N PRO A 192 -13.03 -4.51 7.45
CA PRO A 192 -12.55 -3.53 6.47
C PRO A 192 -11.09 -3.75 6.05
N LEU A 193 -10.36 -4.62 6.76
CA LEU A 193 -8.99 -5.00 6.43
C LEU A 193 -8.70 -6.43 6.89
N ASP A 194 -7.62 -7.02 6.37
CA ASP A 194 -7.15 -8.32 6.83
C ASP A 194 -6.40 -8.24 8.15
N THR A 195 -6.90 -8.93 9.16
CA THR A 195 -6.15 -9.14 10.40
C THR A 195 -4.89 -9.93 10.15
N GLY A 196 -3.81 -9.59 10.85
CA GLY A 196 -2.51 -10.21 10.66
C GLY A 196 -1.38 -9.38 11.22
N ILE A 197 -0.18 -9.55 10.66
CA ILE A 197 1.00 -8.79 11.09
C ILE A 197 1.39 -7.82 9.97
N TYR A 198 1.63 -6.57 10.32
CA TYR A 198 2.14 -5.53 9.43
C TYR A 198 3.46 -5.00 9.96
N CYS A 199 4.49 -4.99 9.13
CA CYS A 199 5.81 -4.48 9.45
C CYS A 199 6.09 -3.24 8.59
N TYR A 200 6.43 -2.15 9.25
CA TYR A 200 6.76 -0.88 8.60
C TYR A 200 8.12 -0.39 9.08
N ASP A 201 8.90 0.19 8.16
CA ASP A 201 10.10 0.93 8.56
C ASP A 201 9.74 2.30 9.18
N GLN A 202 10.77 3.11 9.47
CA GLN A 202 10.59 4.43 10.08
C GLN A 202 9.96 5.47 9.16
N VAL A 203 10.01 5.26 7.84
CA VAL A 203 9.50 6.21 6.84
C VAL A 203 8.16 5.75 6.24
N GLY A 204 7.55 4.69 6.78
CA GLY A 204 6.24 4.20 6.37
C GLY A 204 6.26 3.21 5.21
N VAL A 205 7.42 2.70 4.79
CA VAL A 205 7.44 1.62 3.79
C VAL A 205 7.00 0.33 4.47
N LEU A 206 6.01 -0.35 3.89
CA LEU A 206 5.66 -1.71 4.29
C LEU A 206 6.85 -2.62 3.95
N THR A 207 7.52 -3.18 4.96
CA THR A 207 8.68 -4.05 4.79
C THR A 207 8.29 -5.53 4.81
N GLY A 208 7.14 -5.84 5.39
CA GLY A 208 6.56 -7.18 5.35
C GLY A 208 5.16 -7.21 5.92
N ALA A 209 4.39 -8.23 5.54
CA ALA A 209 3.08 -8.48 6.12
C ALA A 209 2.80 -9.98 6.14
N LYS A 210 2.06 -10.46 7.14
CA LYS A 210 1.53 -11.83 7.19
C LYS A 210 0.02 -11.74 7.32
N LEU A 211 -0.67 -12.11 6.26
CA LEU A 211 -2.10 -11.90 6.04
C LEU A 211 -2.75 -13.19 5.55
N SER A 212 -4.07 -13.18 5.39
CA SER A 212 -4.80 -14.40 5.01
C SER A 212 -4.41 -14.93 3.62
N PHE A 213 -3.97 -14.05 2.71
CA PHE A 213 -3.46 -14.43 1.39
C PHE A 213 -1.99 -14.88 1.39
N GLY A 214 -1.25 -14.76 2.49
CA GLY A 214 0.16 -15.18 2.57
C GLY A 214 1.08 -14.19 3.27
N THR A 215 2.38 -14.40 3.10
CA THR A 215 3.43 -13.53 3.65
C THR A 215 4.07 -12.71 2.54
N LEU A 216 4.03 -11.38 2.67
CA LEU A 216 4.80 -10.42 1.87
C LEU A 216 6.11 -10.07 2.60
N ALA A 217 7.21 -10.02 1.87
CA ALA A 217 8.48 -9.49 2.36
C ALA A 217 9.13 -8.61 1.28
N LEU A 218 9.61 -7.43 1.68
CA LEU A 218 10.31 -6.51 0.79
C LEU A 218 11.60 -7.16 0.29
N ALA A 219 11.74 -7.28 -1.02
CA ALA A 219 12.84 -8.00 -1.66
C ALA A 219 14.02 -7.07 -2.00
N GLN A 220 13.76 -5.78 -2.22
CA GLN A 220 14.73 -4.80 -2.67
C GLN A 220 14.46 -3.43 -2.03
N THR A 221 15.49 -2.59 -1.93
CA THR A 221 15.31 -1.20 -1.50
C THR A 221 14.37 -0.47 -2.45
N PRO A 222 13.31 0.21 -1.95
CA PRO A 222 12.41 0.97 -2.80
C PRO A 222 13.13 2.12 -3.49
N VAL A 223 12.67 2.46 -4.69
CA VAL A 223 13.14 3.62 -5.45
C VAL A 223 12.01 4.66 -5.57
N PRO A 224 12.31 5.93 -5.90
CA PRO A 224 11.27 6.94 -6.10
C PRO A 224 10.22 6.53 -7.15
N GLY A 225 8.95 6.79 -6.83
CA GLY A 225 7.81 6.54 -7.71
C GLY A 225 7.73 7.53 -8.87
N PRO A 226 6.99 7.18 -9.95
CA PRO A 226 6.77 8.08 -11.07
C PRO A 226 5.79 9.21 -10.72
N GLY A 227 5.66 10.18 -11.63
CA GLY A 227 4.65 11.24 -11.50
C GLY A 227 3.21 10.73 -11.58
N SER A 228 2.98 9.72 -12.43
CA SER A 228 1.68 9.09 -12.67
C SER A 228 1.85 7.68 -13.23
N ILE A 229 0.85 6.82 -13.03
CA ILE A 229 0.84 5.44 -13.53
C ILE A 229 0.45 5.38 -15.00
N THR A 230 1.33 4.73 -15.77
CA THR A 230 1.02 4.26 -17.12
C THR A 230 0.59 2.79 -17.09
N LEU A 231 -0.49 2.47 -17.80
CA LEU A 231 -0.97 1.10 -17.95
C LEU A 231 0.03 0.26 -18.77
N PRO A 232 0.22 -1.03 -18.43
CA PRO A 232 1.17 -1.90 -19.12
C PRO A 232 0.74 -2.29 -20.55
N GLY A 233 -0.50 -2.00 -20.94
CA GLY A 233 -1.03 -2.28 -22.28
C GLY A 233 -2.24 -1.41 -22.62
N PRO A 234 -2.74 -1.48 -23.86
CA PRO A 234 -3.92 -0.73 -24.29
C PRO A 234 -5.17 -1.19 -23.54
N VAL A 235 -6.10 -0.25 -23.34
CA VAL A 235 -7.44 -0.57 -22.83
C VAL A 235 -8.25 -1.20 -23.95
N THR A 236 -8.85 -2.35 -23.68
CA THR A 236 -9.66 -3.12 -24.62
C THR A 236 -11.00 -3.50 -23.99
N THR A 237 -11.94 -3.94 -24.82
CA THR A 237 -13.21 -4.50 -24.36
C THR A 237 -13.06 -5.99 -24.13
N GLY A 238 -13.55 -6.51 -23.01
CA GLY A 238 -13.52 -7.94 -22.71
C GLY A 238 -13.71 -8.22 -21.23
N PRO A 239 -13.80 -9.50 -20.83
CA PRO A 239 -13.84 -9.88 -19.43
C PRO A 239 -12.46 -9.71 -18.79
N ALA A 240 -12.47 -9.29 -17.53
CA ALA A 240 -11.30 -9.37 -16.66
C ALA A 240 -10.95 -10.83 -16.32
N LEU A 241 -9.69 -11.07 -15.97
CA LEU A 241 -9.23 -12.36 -15.48
C LEU A 241 -9.81 -12.65 -14.08
N GLY A 242 -10.52 -13.76 -13.97
CA GLY A 242 -10.99 -14.29 -12.69
C GLY A 242 -9.87 -14.91 -11.85
N MET A 243 -10.11 -15.00 -10.54
CA MET A 243 -9.14 -15.59 -9.59
C MET A 243 -9.20 -17.12 -9.54
N ALA A 244 -10.33 -17.71 -9.94
CA ALA A 244 -10.52 -19.17 -9.92
C ALA A 244 -9.64 -19.89 -10.95
N THR A 245 -9.15 -21.07 -10.60
CA THR A 245 -8.49 -21.97 -11.55
C THR A 245 -9.48 -22.35 -12.67
N PRO A 246 -9.13 -22.16 -13.95
CA PRO A 246 -9.98 -22.61 -15.05
C PRO A 246 -10.19 -24.12 -14.99
N PRO A 247 -11.35 -24.63 -15.42
CA PRO A 247 -11.58 -26.07 -15.50
C PRO A 247 -10.55 -26.72 -16.45
N PRO A 248 -10.13 -27.97 -16.18
CA PRO A 248 -9.28 -28.71 -17.11
C PRO A 248 -9.94 -28.74 -18.49
N ARG A 249 -9.17 -28.41 -19.54
CA ARG A 249 -9.65 -28.60 -20.91
C ARG A 249 -9.79 -30.11 -21.14
N THR A 250 -11.01 -30.62 -21.16
CA THR A 250 -11.27 -31.96 -21.69
C THR A 250 -10.91 -31.94 -23.16
N ALA A 251 -9.90 -32.72 -23.55
CA ALA A 251 -9.61 -32.94 -24.96
C ALA A 251 -10.84 -33.61 -25.57
N ASN A 252 -11.58 -32.88 -26.41
CA ASN A 252 -12.63 -33.49 -27.20
C ASN A 252 -11.94 -34.49 -28.14
N PRO A 253 -12.24 -35.80 -28.10
CA PRO A 253 -11.70 -36.72 -29.08
C PRO A 253 -12.23 -36.25 -30.44
N GLN A 254 -11.38 -35.63 -31.26
CA GLN A 254 -11.70 -35.47 -32.68
C GLN A 254 -12.02 -36.86 -33.19
N ALA A 255 -13.28 -37.06 -33.59
CA ALA A 255 -13.75 -38.27 -34.21
C ALA A 255 -12.74 -38.67 -35.30
N ALA A 256 -12.06 -39.78 -35.09
CA ALA A 256 -11.32 -40.44 -36.15
C ALA A 256 -12.34 -40.70 -37.26
N SER A 257 -12.27 -39.90 -38.32
CA SER A 257 -13.04 -40.16 -39.53
C SER A 257 -12.54 -41.50 -40.06
N PRO A 258 -13.39 -42.52 -40.25
CA PRO A 258 -12.94 -43.76 -40.86
C PRO A 258 -12.55 -43.42 -42.31
N GLN A 259 -11.27 -43.53 -42.63
CA GLN A 259 -10.84 -43.58 -44.02
C GLN A 259 -11.36 -44.89 -44.60
N ALA A 260 -12.40 -44.78 -45.42
CA ALA A 260 -12.83 -45.82 -46.32
C ALA A 260 -12.13 -45.63 -47.68
N GLY A 261 -11.50 -46.69 -48.18
CA GLY A 261 -11.30 -46.88 -49.63
C GLY A 261 -9.85 -47.01 -50.10
N GLY A 262 -9.57 -48.15 -50.75
CA GLY A 262 -8.36 -48.42 -51.54
C GLY A 262 -8.09 -49.90 -51.69
#